data_AF-A0A392MBE1-F1
#
_entry.id   AF-A0A392MBE1-F1
#
_cell.length_a   1.000
_cell.length_b   1.000
_cell.length_c   1.000
_cell.angle_alpha   90.00
_cell.angle_beta   90.00
_cell.angle_gamma   90.00
#
_symmetry.space_group_name_H-M   'P 1'
#
loop_
_entity.id
_entity.type
_entity.pdbx_description
1 polymer ?
#
loop_
_entity_poly.entity_id
_entity_poly.type
_entity_poly.pdbx_seq_one_letter_code
_entity_poly.pdbx_strand_id
1 'polypeptide(L)' 'VTSRRSVGEKCERFMYEVFKVKVEMPIDKALNTLLRLNLATETCIDGRHGLLAIPCPQAYEALKERWNSLLC' A
#
# COMPACT_ATOMS: atom_id res chain seq x y z
N VAL A 1 -2.16 9.67 7.85
CA VAL A 1 -1.31 8.52 8.24
C VAL A 1 -2.22 7.34 8.58
N THR A 2 -2.04 6.19 7.95
CA THR A 2 -2.86 4.96 8.20
C THR A 2 -1.95 3.82 8.63
N SER A 3 -2.30 3.04 9.64
CA SER A 3 -1.47 1.89 10.05
C SER A 3 -1.65 0.70 9.11
N ARG A 4 -0.68 -0.22 9.07
CA ARG A 4 -0.81 -1.49 8.32
C ARG A 4 -2.10 -2.23 8.72
N ARG A 5 -2.34 -2.42 10.02
CA ARG A 5 -3.55 -3.05 10.55
C ARG A 5 -4.84 -2.44 9.98
N SER A 6 -4.94 -1.11 9.96
CA SER A 6 -6.14 -0.42 9.45
C SER A 6 -6.35 -0.65 7.94
N VAL A 7 -5.27 -0.82 7.16
CA VAL A 7 -5.40 -1.22 5.75
C VAL A 7 -5.96 -2.64 5.64
N GLY A 8 -5.48 -3.56 6.47
CA GLY A 8 -5.99 -4.94 6.56
C GLY A 8 -7.49 -4.97 6.83
N GLU A 9 -7.93 -4.30 7.89
CA GLU A 9 -9.35 -4.19 8.27
C GLU A 9 -10.22 -3.63 7.14
N LYS A 10 -9.71 -2.63 6.39
CA LYS A 10 -10.42 -2.06 5.23
C LYS A 10 -10.52 -3.06 4.09
N CYS A 11 -9.46 -3.80 3.80
CA CYS A 11 -9.47 -4.84 2.77
C CYS A 11 -10.41 -5.99 3.14
N GLU A 12 -10.38 -6.46 4.39
CA GLU A 12 -11.27 -7.51 4.89
C GLU A 12 -12.73 -7.07 4.80
N ARG A 13 -13.02 -5.85 5.24
CA ARG A 13 -14.36 -5.27 5.13
C ARG A 13 -14.82 -5.18 3.68
N PHE A 14 -13.97 -4.73 2.75
CA PHE A 14 -14.28 -4.72 1.33
C PHE A 14 -14.61 -6.12 0.80
N MET A 15 -13.80 -7.12 1.16
CA MET A 15 -14.03 -8.51 0.75
C MET A 15 -15.38 -9.03 1.23
N TYR A 16 -15.73 -8.72 2.48
CA TYR A 16 -17.02 -9.08 3.03
C TYR A 16 -18.18 -8.31 2.39
N GLU A 17 -18.05 -7.00 2.20
CA GLU A 17 -19.13 -6.16 1.66
C GLU A 17 -19.48 -6.54 0.21
N VAL A 18 -18.47 -6.72 -0.64
CA VAL A 18 -18.64 -6.99 -2.07
C VAL A 18 -18.88 -8.47 -2.36
N PHE A 19 -18.13 -9.37 -1.71
CA PHE A 19 -18.14 -10.79 -2.06
C PHE A 19 -18.79 -11.68 -0.98
N LYS A 20 -19.18 -11.12 0.17
CA LYS A 20 -19.73 -11.87 1.33
C LYS A 20 -18.77 -12.93 1.88
N VAL A 21 -17.46 -12.75 1.66
CA VAL A 21 -16.42 -13.66 2.17
C VAL A 21 -15.72 -13.03 3.38
N LYS A 22 -15.67 -13.77 4.49
CA LYS A 22 -14.80 -13.43 5.62
C LYS A 22 -13.42 -14.01 5.38
N VAL A 23 -12.41 -13.15 5.37
CA VAL A 23 -11.01 -13.51 5.17
C VAL A 23 -10.16 -12.76 6.19
N GLU A 24 -9.02 -13.33 6.54
CA GLU A 24 -7.92 -12.59 7.16
C GLU A 24 -7.01 -12.11 6.02
N MET A 25 -6.84 -10.80 5.86
CA MET A 25 -6.10 -10.27 4.71
C MET A 25 -4.59 -10.23 4.98
N PRO A 26 -3.77 -11.00 4.24
CA PRO A 26 -2.31 -11.01 4.41
C PRO A 26 -1.68 -9.82 3.66
N ILE A 27 -1.86 -8.61 4.20
CA ILE A 27 -1.51 -7.36 3.51
C ILE A 27 -0.01 -7.05 3.49
N ASP A 28 0.82 -7.67 4.33
CA ASP A 28 2.22 -7.26 4.50
C ASP A 28 3.03 -7.36 3.20
N LYS A 29 2.83 -8.43 2.42
CA LYS A 29 3.48 -8.59 1.11
C LYS A 29 3.04 -7.51 0.12
N ALA A 30 1.76 -7.16 0.13
CA ALA A 30 1.22 -6.12 -0.73
C ALA A 30 1.78 -4.74 -0.33
N LEU A 31 1.77 -4.41 0.97
CA LEU A 31 2.31 -3.15 1.48
C LEU A 31 3.81 -3.02 1.22
N ASN A 32 4.59 -4.07 1.49
CA ASN A 32 6.02 -4.07 1.17
C ASN A 32 6.27 -3.86 -0.33
N THR A 33 5.40 -4.40 -1.19
CA THR A 33 5.47 -4.14 -2.63
C THR A 33 5.21 -2.67 -2.95
N LEU A 34 4.18 -2.05 -2.36
CA LEU A 34 3.89 -0.63 -2.55
C LEU A 34 5.07 0.24 -2.10
N LEU A 35 5.66 -0.04 -0.94
CA LEU A 35 6.84 0.66 -0.44
C LEU A 35 8.03 0.52 -1.40
N ARG A 36 8.30 -0.72 -1.86
CA ARG A 36 9.41 -0.99 -2.78
C ARG A 36 9.22 -0.33 -4.15
N LEU A 37 7.98 -0.12 -4.57
CA LEU A 37 7.62 0.59 -5.80
C LEU A 37 7.54 2.12 -5.60
N ASN A 38 7.88 2.63 -4.42
CA ASN A 38 7.73 4.03 -4.04
C ASN A 38 6.28 4.53 -4.14
N LEU A 39 5.28 3.65 -4.09
CA LEU A 39 3.85 3.97 -4.14
C LEU A 39 3.26 4.31 -2.76
N ALA A 40 4.03 4.06 -1.72
CA ALA A 40 3.75 4.51 -0.37
C ALA A 40 5.05 4.75 0.37
N THR A 41 4.97 5.45 1.50
CA THR A 41 6.08 5.71 2.41
C THR A 41 5.68 5.33 3.82
N GLU A 42 6.61 4.77 4.58
CA GLU A 42 6.43 4.56 6.03
C GLU A 42 6.89 5.79 6.81
N THR A 43 6.13 6.13 7.84
CA THR A 43 6.42 7.20 8.79
C THR A 43 6.45 6.65 10.19
N CYS A 44 7.38 7.11 11.02
CA CYS A 44 7.37 6.86 12.45
C CYS A 44 7.21 8.20 13.18
N ILE A 45 6.04 8.42 13.78
CA ILE A 45 5.75 9.63 14.57
C ILE A 45 5.36 9.14 15.97
N ASP A 46 6.10 9.59 16.99
CA ASP A 46 5.91 9.20 18.39
C ASP A 46 5.84 7.68 18.61
N GLY A 47 6.71 6.93 17.92
CA GLY A 47 6.77 5.46 17.98
C GLY A 47 5.64 4.75 17.25
N ARG A 48 4.70 5.48 16.65
CA ARG A 48 3.61 4.91 15.83
C ARG A 48 4.05 4.82 14.38
N HIS A 49 4.11 3.59 13.89
CA HIS A 49 4.34 3.31 12.49
C HIS A 49 3.07 3.59 11.68
N GLY A 50 3.26 4.33 10.60
CA GLY A 50 2.21 4.78 9.73
C GLY A 50 2.60 4.63 8.28
N LEU A 51 1.59 4.54 7.42
CA LEU A 51 1.71 4.47 5.98
C LEU A 51 1.09 5.74 5.39
N LEU A 52 1.80 6.33 4.44
CA LEU A 52 1.33 7.42 3.60
C LEU A 52 1.36 6.95 2.16
N ALA A 53 0.21 6.99 1.49
CA ALA A 53 0.18 6.83 0.04
C ALA A 53 0.74 8.08 -0.62
N ILE A 54 1.50 7.91 -1.70
CA ILE A 54 1.91 9.06 -2.52
C ILE A 54 0.78 9.45 -3.50
N PRO A 55 0.69 10.74 -3.89
CA PRO A 55 -0.29 11.21 -4.87
C PRO A 55 -0.19 10.45 -6.21
N CYS A 56 -1.35 10.18 -6.84
CA CYS A 56 -1.41 9.43 -8.11
C CYS A 56 -0.49 9.96 -9.22
N PRO A 57 -0.36 11.28 -9.46
CA PRO A 57 0.58 11.78 -10.47
C PRO A 57 2.04 11.41 -10.17
N GLN A 58 2.44 11.45 -8.91
CA GLN A 58 3.79 11.07 -8.49
C GLN A 58 4.00 9.56 -8.61
N ALA A 59 2.97 8.78 -8.28
CA ALA A 59 3.00 7.32 -8.44
C ALA A 59 3.16 6.92 -9.91
N TYR A 60 2.48 7.61 -10.82
CA TYR A 60 2.61 7.38 -12.25
C TYR A 60 4.04 7.61 -12.74
N GLU A 61 4.64 8.76 -12.41
CA GLU A 61 6.02 9.05 -12.82
C GLU A 61 7.01 8.05 -12.21
N ALA A 62 6.87 7.70 -10.92
CA ALA A 62 7.72 6.71 -10.26
C ALA A 62 7.66 5.33 -10.95
N LEU A 63 6.47 4.88 -11.36
CA LEU A 63 6.30 3.62 -12.08
C LEU A 63 6.85 3.70 -13.50
N LYS A 64 6.67 4.82 -14.20
CA LYS A 64 7.17 5.05 -15.55
C LYS A 64 8.70 5.07 -15.59
N GLU A 65 9.34 5.82 -14.69
CA GLU A 65 10.80 5.84 -14.55
C GLU A 65 11.35 4.44 -14.27
N ARG A 66 10.72 3.71 -13.34
CA ARG A 66 11.10 2.33 -13.04
C ARG A 66 10.94 1.43 -14.25
N TRP A 67 9.82 1.52 -14.97
CA TRP A 67 9.59 0.73 -16.17
C TRP A 67 10.67 1.00 -17.23
N ASN A 68 10.96 2.28 -17.49
CA ASN A 68 12.00 2.68 -18.45
C ASN A 68 13.37 2.11 -18.07
N SER A 69 13.71 2.06 -16.78
CA SER A 69 14.98 1.48 -16.30
C SER A 69 15.11 -0.03 -16.54
N LEU A 70 14.00 -0.76 -16.74
CA LEU A 70 14.00 -2.19 -17.04
C LEU A 70 14.10 -2.49 -18.54
N LEU A 71 13.91 -1.48 -19.40
CA LEU A 71 13.98 -1.61 -20.86
C LEU A 71 15.37 -1.25 -21.43
N CYS A 72 16.28 -0.74 -20.58
CA CYS A 72 17.69 -0.52 -20.91
C CYS A 72 18.51 -1.80 -20.68
#